data_AF-A0A2M9JZ74-F1
#
_entry.id   AF-A0A2M9JZ74-F1
#
_cell.length_a   1.000
_cell.length_b   1.000
_cell.length_c   1.000
_cell.angle_alpha   90.00
_cell.angle_beta   90.00
_cell.angle_gamma   90.00
#
_symmetry.space_group_name_H-M   'P 1'
#
loop_
_entity.id
_entity.type
_entity.pdbx_description
1 polymer ?
#
loop_
_entity_poly.entity_id
_entity_poly.type
_entity_poly.pdbx_seq_one_letter_code
_entity_poly.pdbx_strand_id
1 'polypeptide(L)'
;MSEISRRGAVGLGLGIGLGAAAAGLAGCGMGNDTARPPAGRGLLGGKAAPRLIGDGSTAYTGKQPNQPESPVPLEPGQTPPQFVIFSWDGAGEVGKGLFPRFLELAETHGARMTFFLSGLYLLPESKKRLYDPPNNPVGASDVGYLTDEHLKETLKYTRQAWLDGHEIGTHFNGHFCAGSGSVANWTPAQWYSEIEQASLFIKTWRTNTGWHDQDPLPFDYDKELIGGRTPCLLGQDNLLPTARELGWRYDASSPGGVQRWPEKRQGLWDLPLQAIPFPGHTFEVLSMDYNILANQSKNSTRGPSYNYAGWRQQAIESYLAGFKRAYETNRAPFFVGNHFEDWNGGIYMDAVETALKEIAGKKDVRLVSFRQFVDWLDAQDPNVLDRLRSLEVGEVPAGGWARYLADAVTAPTGAARGGT
;
A
#
# COMPACT_ATOMS: atom_id res chain seq x y z
N MET A 1 -14.84 -26.53 -11.77
CA MET A 1 -16.31 -26.67 -11.89
C MET A 1 -16.89 -25.96 -10.67
N SER A 2 -17.62 -24.86 -10.76
CA SER A 2 -18.56 -24.37 -11.75
C SER A 2 -18.45 -22.85 -11.91
N GLU A 3 -18.56 -22.38 -13.14
CA GLU A 3 -18.93 -21.00 -13.47
C GLU A 3 -20.25 -20.62 -12.76
N ILE A 4 -20.44 -19.35 -12.40
CA ILE A 4 -21.73 -18.64 -12.47
C ILE A 4 -21.49 -17.13 -12.33
N SER A 5 -21.95 -16.42 -13.35
CA SER A 5 -22.04 -14.97 -13.54
C SER A 5 -22.70 -14.24 -12.36
N ARG A 6 -22.12 -13.10 -11.93
CA ARG A 6 -22.77 -12.14 -11.02
C ARG A 6 -23.15 -10.88 -11.78
N ARG A 7 -24.45 -10.72 -12.02
CA ARG A 7 -25.11 -9.44 -12.28
C ARG A 7 -25.83 -9.01 -11.00
N GLY A 8 -25.69 -7.73 -10.66
CA GLY A 8 -26.67 -6.95 -9.89
C GLY A 8 -26.34 -6.76 -8.40
N ALA A 9 -26.06 -5.51 -8.00
CA ALA A 9 -27.06 -4.63 -7.38
C ALA A 9 -26.38 -3.38 -6.79
N VAL A 10 -26.36 -2.28 -7.55
CA VAL A 10 -26.13 -0.93 -7.00
C VAL A 10 -27.51 -0.37 -6.68
N GLY A 11 -27.83 -0.29 -5.38
CA GLY A 11 -29.03 0.37 -4.88
C GLY A 11 -28.71 1.81 -4.50
N LEU A 12 -29.27 2.76 -5.27
CA LEU A 12 -29.35 4.18 -4.93
C LEU A 12 -30.12 4.41 -3.62
N GLY A 13 -29.61 5.29 -2.77
CA GLY A 13 -30.35 5.90 -1.67
C GLY A 13 -30.25 7.43 -1.76
N LEU A 14 -31.19 8.05 -2.48
CA LEU A 14 -31.43 9.49 -2.48
C LEU A 14 -32.23 9.87 -1.22
N GLY A 15 -31.69 10.78 -0.41
CA GLY A 15 -32.40 11.42 0.70
C GLY A 15 -32.44 12.94 0.52
N ILE A 16 -33.61 13.48 0.19
CA ILE A 16 -33.92 14.90 0.10
C ILE A 16 -34.44 15.38 1.47
N GLY A 17 -33.96 16.54 1.95
CA GLY A 17 -34.55 17.26 3.09
C GLY A 17 -34.11 18.73 3.12
N LEU A 18 -35.06 19.63 2.84
CA LEU A 18 -34.92 21.09 2.68
C LEU A 18 -35.00 21.89 4.00
N GLY A 19 -34.34 23.06 4.02
CA GLY A 19 -34.76 24.36 4.63
C GLY A 19 -34.48 24.56 6.13
N ALA A 20 -34.14 25.75 6.66
CA ALA A 20 -34.21 27.12 6.14
C ALA A 20 -33.25 28.09 6.89
N ALA A 21 -33.17 29.34 6.40
CA ALA A 21 -32.17 30.38 6.63
C ALA A 21 -32.45 31.41 7.76
N ALA A 22 -31.43 32.19 8.15
CA ALA A 22 -31.38 33.65 8.48
C ALA A 22 -30.06 33.95 9.25
N ALA A 23 -29.09 34.79 8.85
CA ALA A 23 -29.00 36.21 8.47
C ALA A 23 -28.41 37.13 9.59
N GLY A 24 -27.38 37.91 9.21
CA GLY A 24 -26.92 39.17 9.85
C GLY A 24 -25.84 39.03 10.93
N LEU A 25 -24.80 39.87 11.10
CA LEU A 25 -24.44 41.19 10.55
C LEU A 25 -22.93 41.47 10.75
N ALA A 26 -22.45 42.38 9.90
CA ALA A 26 -21.21 43.16 9.81
C ALA A 26 -20.33 43.46 11.05
N GLY A 27 -19.04 43.69 10.79
CA GLY A 27 -18.14 44.45 11.67
C GLY A 27 -16.69 44.56 11.17
N CYS A 28 -16.42 45.54 10.30
CA CYS A 28 -15.07 45.92 9.86
C CYS A 28 -14.26 46.61 10.96
N GLY A 29 -12.94 46.46 10.94
CA GLY A 29 -12.01 47.25 11.75
C GLY A 29 -10.57 47.13 11.27
N MET A 30 -10.18 48.00 10.33
CA MET A 30 -8.79 48.22 9.91
C MET A 30 -7.98 48.87 11.06
N GLY A 31 -6.78 48.35 11.30
CA GLY A 31 -5.73 49.00 12.10
C GLY A 31 -4.40 48.84 11.38
N ASN A 32 -3.94 49.93 10.76
CA ASN A 32 -2.68 50.04 10.03
C ASN A 32 -1.61 50.51 11.01
N ASP A 33 -0.58 49.70 11.29
CA ASP A 33 0.63 50.20 11.95
C ASP A 33 1.88 49.68 11.22
N THR A 34 2.50 50.62 10.51
CA THR A 34 3.77 50.49 9.83
C THR A 34 4.92 50.68 10.83
N ALA A 35 5.73 49.64 11.05
CA ALA A 35 7.05 49.77 11.68
C ALA A 35 8.11 48.97 10.90
N ARG A 36 9.14 49.68 10.41
CA ARG A 36 10.36 49.13 9.76
C ARG A 36 11.31 48.50 10.82
N PRO A 37 12.29 47.69 10.40
CA PRO A 37 12.70 46.48 11.11
C PRO A 37 14.01 46.66 11.90
N PRO A 38 14.32 45.76 12.85
CA PRO A 38 15.70 45.53 13.26
C PRO A 38 16.35 44.51 12.33
N ALA A 39 17.55 44.84 11.89
CA ALA A 39 18.45 43.96 11.17
C ALA A 39 19.06 42.89 12.09
N GLY A 40 19.22 41.68 11.56
CA GLY A 40 20.29 40.77 11.96
C GLY A 40 19.87 39.51 12.73
N ARG A 41 19.72 38.40 12.00
CA ARG A 41 20.55 37.18 12.18
C ARG A 41 20.21 36.18 11.08
N GLY A 42 21.21 35.84 10.28
CA GLY A 42 21.13 34.76 9.31
C GLY A 42 21.11 33.38 9.96
N LEU A 43 20.81 32.40 9.10
CA LEU A 43 20.88 30.94 9.27
C LEU A 43 19.65 30.26 9.90
N LEU A 44 18.60 30.14 9.08
CA LEU A 44 17.87 28.88 8.94
C LEU A 44 17.67 28.64 7.44
N GLY A 45 18.14 27.50 6.94
CA GLY A 45 18.06 27.11 5.54
C GLY A 45 16.61 27.14 5.07
N GLY A 46 16.27 28.07 4.20
CA GLY A 46 14.95 28.14 3.59
C GLY A 46 14.69 26.85 2.83
N LYS A 47 13.62 26.13 3.18
CA LYS A 47 13.09 25.05 2.34
C LYS A 47 12.89 25.65 0.95
N ALA A 48 13.64 25.14 -0.04
CA ALA A 48 13.48 25.58 -1.42
C ALA A 48 11.99 25.43 -1.79
N ALA A 49 11.42 26.44 -2.43
CA ALA A 49 10.03 26.39 -2.86
C ALA A 49 9.79 25.13 -3.73
N PRO A 50 8.65 24.44 -3.59
CA PRO A 50 8.32 23.29 -4.43
C PRO A 50 8.48 23.62 -5.91
N ARG A 51 9.21 22.79 -6.66
CA ARG A 51 9.30 22.92 -8.11
C ARG A 51 8.19 22.09 -8.74
N LEU A 52 7.13 22.76 -9.22
CA LEU A 52 6.01 22.12 -9.90
C LEU A 52 6.48 21.28 -11.11
N ILE A 53 5.81 20.16 -11.35
CA ILE A 53 6.06 19.25 -12.46
C ILE A 53 4.79 19.21 -13.33
N GLY A 54 4.96 19.23 -14.65
CA GLY A 54 3.83 19.14 -15.60
C GLY A 54 2.81 20.26 -15.38
N ASP A 55 1.55 19.90 -15.17
CA ASP A 55 0.44 20.84 -14.92
C ASP A 55 0.38 21.35 -13.47
N GLY A 56 1.37 20.99 -12.65
CA GLY A 56 1.45 21.34 -11.23
C GLY A 56 0.69 20.40 -10.30
N SER A 57 0.10 19.31 -10.79
CA SER A 57 -0.50 18.25 -9.94
C SER A 57 0.51 17.62 -8.98
N THR A 58 1.76 17.55 -9.42
CA THR A 58 2.88 17.04 -8.63
C THR A 58 4.00 18.08 -8.56
N ALA A 59 4.89 17.94 -7.58
CA ALA A 59 6.02 18.84 -7.39
C ALA A 59 7.24 18.11 -6.84
N TYR A 60 8.43 18.52 -7.28
CA TYR A 60 9.66 18.12 -6.63
C TYR A 60 9.91 18.97 -5.38
N THR A 61 9.91 18.34 -4.21
CA THR A 61 10.18 19.00 -2.91
C THR A 61 11.47 18.53 -2.23
N GLY A 62 12.32 17.77 -2.93
CA GLY A 62 13.55 17.17 -2.39
C GLY A 62 13.42 15.67 -2.12
N LYS A 63 14.28 15.13 -1.24
CA LYS A 63 14.15 13.75 -0.75
C LYS A 63 12.89 13.63 0.11
N GLN A 64 12.27 12.45 0.09
CA GLN A 64 11.17 12.17 0.99
C GLN A 64 11.61 12.37 2.45
N PRO A 65 10.87 13.14 3.26
CA PRO A 65 11.15 13.28 4.68
C PRO A 65 10.84 11.97 5.45
N ASN A 66 11.22 11.94 6.73
CA ASN A 66 10.83 10.91 7.69
C ASN A 66 11.19 9.46 7.29
N GLN A 67 12.24 9.31 6.46
CA GLN A 67 12.82 8.02 6.11
C GLN A 67 13.70 7.48 7.25
N PRO A 68 13.79 6.15 7.42
CA PRO A 68 14.72 5.54 8.35
C PRO A 68 16.17 5.81 7.94
N GLU A 69 17.10 5.51 8.85
CA GLU A 69 18.52 5.47 8.50
C GLU A 69 18.77 4.50 7.34
N SER A 70 19.80 4.79 6.54
CA SER A 70 20.18 3.93 5.43
C SER A 70 20.47 2.51 5.94
N PRO A 71 19.91 1.47 5.31
CA PRO A 71 20.11 0.12 5.76
C PRO A 71 21.58 -0.28 5.63
N VAL A 72 22.05 -1.06 6.60
CA VAL A 72 23.38 -1.66 6.60
C VAL A 72 23.27 -3.18 6.49
N PRO A 73 24.28 -3.86 5.92
CA PRO A 73 24.34 -5.32 5.93
C PRO A 73 24.28 -5.88 7.36
N LEU A 74 23.68 -7.05 7.53
CA LEU A 74 23.74 -7.79 8.79
C LEU A 74 25.18 -8.17 9.14
N GLU A 75 25.55 -7.97 10.40
CA GLU A 75 26.80 -8.50 10.93
C GLU A 75 26.75 -10.03 11.06
N PRO A 76 27.90 -10.73 11.01
CA PRO A 76 27.96 -12.18 11.20
C PRO A 76 27.23 -12.63 12.47
N GLY A 77 26.25 -13.53 12.32
CA GLY A 77 25.46 -14.06 13.45
C GLY A 77 24.40 -13.12 14.01
N GLN A 78 24.22 -11.90 13.45
CA GLN A 78 23.19 -10.98 13.89
C GLN A 78 21.78 -11.52 13.56
N THR A 79 20.89 -11.53 14.55
CA THR A 79 19.48 -11.88 14.33
C THR A 79 18.83 -10.87 13.38
N PRO A 80 18.18 -11.32 12.28
CA PRO A 80 17.43 -10.43 11.42
C PRO A 80 16.30 -9.71 12.17
N PRO A 81 16.06 -8.41 11.91
CA PRO A 81 14.87 -7.74 12.39
C PRO A 81 13.60 -8.46 11.92
N GLN A 82 12.52 -8.39 12.69
CA GLN A 82 11.22 -8.79 12.20
C GLN A 82 10.59 -7.63 11.42
N PHE A 83 10.61 -7.72 10.11
CA PHE A 83 9.91 -6.77 9.26
C PHE A 83 8.41 -7.07 9.24
N VAL A 84 7.59 -6.04 9.39
CA VAL A 84 6.14 -6.11 9.20
C VAL A 84 5.72 -4.94 8.32
N ILE A 85 5.06 -5.24 7.21
CA ILE A 85 4.66 -4.26 6.21
C ILE A 85 3.15 -4.25 6.14
N PHE A 86 2.54 -3.12 6.47
CA PHE A 86 1.11 -2.87 6.27
C PHE A 86 0.92 -2.12 4.95
N SER A 87 -0.01 -2.62 4.13
CA SER A 87 -0.33 -2.05 2.82
C SER A 87 -1.82 -1.85 2.62
N TRP A 88 -2.16 -0.88 1.78
CA TRP A 88 -3.53 -0.45 1.48
C TRP A 88 -3.77 -0.46 -0.02
N ASP A 89 -4.66 -1.34 -0.49
CA ASP A 89 -5.00 -1.49 -1.90
C ASP A 89 -6.09 -0.47 -2.28
N GLY A 90 -5.91 0.19 -3.43
CA GLY A 90 -6.73 1.30 -3.90
C GLY A 90 -6.40 2.63 -3.22
N ALA A 91 -6.26 2.63 -1.89
CA ALA A 91 -5.82 3.76 -1.05
C ALA A 91 -6.54 5.11 -1.30
N GLY A 92 -7.85 5.07 -1.58
CA GLY A 92 -8.72 6.25 -1.63
C GLY A 92 -9.42 6.49 -0.30
N GLU A 93 -9.63 7.75 0.08
CA GLU A 93 -10.58 8.08 1.14
C GLU A 93 -12.00 8.02 0.55
N VAL A 94 -12.88 7.24 1.18
CA VAL A 94 -14.22 6.91 0.66
C VAL A 94 -15.33 7.35 1.64
N GLY A 95 -15.03 8.34 2.50
CA GLY A 95 -15.96 8.90 3.48
C GLY A 95 -16.11 8.05 4.75
N LYS A 96 -15.12 7.18 5.01
CA LYS A 96 -15.11 6.27 6.16
C LYS A 96 -14.15 6.72 7.25
N GLY A 97 -13.30 7.71 6.96
CA GLY A 97 -12.30 8.24 7.88
C GLY A 97 -11.20 7.22 8.20
N LEU A 98 -11.03 6.20 7.36
CA LEU A 98 -10.06 5.13 7.59
C LEU A 98 -8.65 5.58 7.18
N PHE A 99 -8.52 6.42 6.15
CA PHE A 99 -7.22 6.94 5.76
C PHE A 99 -6.58 7.77 6.89
N PRO A 100 -7.22 8.82 7.44
CA PRO A 100 -6.66 9.56 8.58
C PRO A 100 -6.44 8.68 9.82
N ARG A 101 -7.36 7.74 10.12
CA ARG A 101 -7.23 6.82 11.27
C ARG A 101 -5.92 6.02 11.21
N PHE A 102 -5.57 5.48 10.05
CA PHE A 102 -4.35 4.68 9.90
C PHE A 102 -3.07 5.52 9.75
N LEU A 103 -3.16 6.76 9.28
CA LEU A 103 -2.04 7.71 9.36
C LEU A 103 -1.73 8.09 10.82
N GLU A 104 -2.75 8.40 11.62
CA GLU A 104 -2.58 8.69 13.06
C GLU A 104 -2.02 7.47 13.82
N LEU A 105 -2.52 6.27 13.51
CA LEU A 105 -1.99 5.04 14.07
C LEU A 105 -0.52 4.82 13.68
N ALA A 106 -0.16 5.10 12.42
CA ALA A 106 1.22 4.98 11.94
C ALA A 106 2.15 5.97 12.64
N GLU A 107 1.72 7.22 12.83
CA GLU A 107 2.47 8.23 13.59
C GLU A 107 2.70 7.78 15.03
N THR A 108 1.63 7.34 15.71
CA THR A 108 1.66 6.89 17.12
C THR A 108 2.65 5.75 17.36
N HIS A 109 2.76 4.82 16.40
CA HIS A 109 3.59 3.62 16.53
C HIS A 109 4.88 3.67 15.70
N GLY A 110 5.21 4.81 15.09
CA GLY A 110 6.39 4.94 14.24
C GLY A 110 6.37 4.02 13.02
N ALA A 111 5.19 3.62 12.54
CA ALA A 111 5.05 2.76 11.38
C ALA A 111 5.24 3.56 10.08
N ARG A 112 5.72 2.88 9.05
CA ARG A 112 5.63 3.35 7.66
C ARG A 112 4.84 2.33 6.86
N MET A 113 3.84 2.80 6.11
CA MET A 113 2.93 1.94 5.36
C MET A 113 3.15 2.13 3.86
N THR A 114 2.56 1.24 3.06
CA THR A 114 2.52 1.36 1.60
C THR A 114 1.09 1.57 1.13
N PHE A 115 0.84 2.66 0.40
CA PHE A 115 -0.45 2.97 -0.17
C PHE A 115 -0.40 2.70 -1.68
N PHE A 116 -1.00 1.60 -2.12
CA PHE A 116 -1.13 1.28 -3.53
C PHE A 116 -2.31 2.09 -4.10
N LEU A 117 -2.02 3.29 -4.56
CA LEU A 117 -3.03 4.23 -5.03
C LEU A 117 -3.59 3.78 -6.39
N SER A 118 -4.91 3.73 -6.52
CA SER A 118 -5.56 3.59 -7.82
C SER A 118 -5.65 4.95 -8.53
N GLY A 119 -5.19 5.04 -9.78
CA GLY A 119 -5.15 6.30 -10.53
C GLY A 119 -6.53 6.94 -10.74
N LEU A 120 -7.58 6.11 -10.88
CA LEU A 120 -8.96 6.58 -11.01
C LEU A 120 -9.46 7.36 -9.79
N TYR A 121 -8.86 7.18 -8.61
CA TYR A 121 -9.24 7.95 -7.43
C TYR A 121 -8.79 9.41 -7.50
N LEU A 122 -7.97 9.78 -8.49
CA LEU A 122 -7.62 11.16 -8.81
C LEU A 122 -8.21 11.63 -10.17
N LEU A 123 -9.13 10.86 -10.75
CA LEU A 123 -9.88 11.21 -11.96
C LEU A 123 -11.36 11.46 -11.63
N PRO A 124 -11.89 12.68 -11.83
CA PRO A 124 -13.32 12.93 -11.61
C PRO A 124 -14.19 12.07 -12.51
N GLU A 125 -15.35 11.59 -12.01
CA GLU A 125 -16.22 10.72 -12.80
C GLU A 125 -16.69 11.39 -14.11
N SER A 126 -16.87 12.71 -14.11
CA SER A 126 -17.22 13.50 -15.32
C SER A 126 -16.18 13.37 -16.45
N LYS A 127 -14.96 12.93 -16.12
CA LYS A 127 -13.84 12.70 -17.04
C LYS A 127 -13.57 11.21 -17.28
N LYS A 128 -14.44 10.29 -16.86
CA LYS A 128 -14.22 8.83 -17.01
C LYS A 128 -13.92 8.36 -18.43
N ARG A 129 -14.35 9.11 -19.46
CA ARG A 129 -14.03 8.82 -20.86
C ARG A 129 -12.56 9.01 -21.24
N LEU A 130 -11.74 9.58 -20.35
CA LEU A 130 -10.28 9.62 -20.50
C LEU A 130 -9.61 8.29 -20.15
N TYR A 131 -10.31 7.39 -19.45
CA TYR A 131 -9.81 6.06 -19.12
C TYR A 131 -10.21 5.05 -20.21
N ASP A 132 -9.22 4.43 -20.82
CA ASP A 132 -9.37 3.40 -21.84
C ASP A 132 -8.80 2.06 -21.31
N PRO A 133 -9.60 1.31 -20.53
CA PRO A 133 -9.14 0.05 -19.93
C PRO A 133 -8.89 -1.02 -21.00
N PRO A 134 -7.77 -1.76 -20.94
CA PRO A 134 -7.55 -2.88 -21.86
C PRO A 134 -8.69 -3.90 -21.84
N ASN A 135 -9.15 -4.29 -23.04
CA ASN A 135 -10.20 -5.30 -23.24
C ASN A 135 -11.56 -4.98 -22.58
N ASN A 136 -11.82 -3.72 -22.18
CA ASN A 136 -13.05 -3.29 -21.54
C ASN A 136 -13.59 -1.99 -22.19
N PRO A 137 -14.87 -1.62 -21.98
CA PRO A 137 -15.40 -0.37 -22.51
C PRO A 137 -14.72 0.87 -21.91
N VAL A 138 -14.51 1.91 -22.74
CA VAL A 138 -13.98 3.23 -22.31
C VAL A 138 -14.75 3.76 -21.09
N GLY A 139 -14.02 4.05 -20.02
CA GLY A 139 -14.51 4.55 -18.73
C GLY A 139 -15.17 3.51 -17.82
N ALA A 140 -15.06 2.21 -18.15
CA ALA A 140 -15.48 1.14 -17.24
C ALA A 140 -14.54 1.04 -16.04
N SER A 141 -15.06 0.71 -14.85
CA SER A 141 -14.29 0.49 -13.62
C SER A 141 -15.12 -0.37 -12.67
N ASP A 142 -14.53 -1.42 -12.09
CA ASP A 142 -15.17 -2.28 -11.09
C ASP A 142 -15.08 -1.68 -9.66
N VAL A 143 -14.19 -0.71 -9.44
CA VAL A 143 -14.04 0.05 -8.18
C VAL A 143 -14.72 1.41 -8.21
N GLY A 144 -15.34 1.77 -9.33
CA GLY A 144 -16.03 3.06 -9.50
C GLY A 144 -15.06 4.26 -9.58
N TYR A 145 -15.62 5.43 -9.32
CA TYR A 145 -14.94 6.72 -9.27
C TYR A 145 -15.30 7.40 -7.94
N LEU A 146 -14.37 8.17 -7.37
CA LEU A 146 -14.66 8.94 -6.16
C LEU A 146 -15.55 10.15 -6.47
N THR A 147 -16.30 10.60 -5.47
CA THR A 147 -16.92 11.92 -5.49
C THR A 147 -15.83 13.00 -5.42
N ASP A 148 -16.13 14.22 -5.87
CA ASP A 148 -15.19 15.34 -5.79
C ASP A 148 -14.70 15.61 -4.34
N GLU A 149 -15.55 15.41 -3.35
CA GLU A 149 -15.20 15.54 -1.93
C GLU A 149 -14.13 14.50 -1.53
N HIS A 150 -14.42 13.23 -1.77
CA HIS A 150 -13.51 12.12 -1.48
C HIS A 150 -12.22 12.16 -2.30
N LEU A 151 -12.25 12.71 -3.52
CA LEU A 151 -11.05 12.95 -4.32
C LEU A 151 -10.14 14.00 -3.65
N LYS A 152 -10.70 15.11 -3.13
CA LYS A 152 -9.93 16.12 -2.36
C LYS A 152 -9.32 15.52 -1.10
N GLU A 153 -10.09 14.72 -0.37
CA GLU A 153 -9.59 14.04 0.81
C GLU A 153 -8.47 13.05 0.47
N THR A 154 -8.62 12.30 -0.62
CA THR A 154 -7.57 11.41 -1.12
C THR A 154 -6.30 12.19 -1.45
N LEU A 155 -6.39 13.31 -2.19
CA LEU A 155 -5.22 14.18 -2.45
C LEU A 155 -4.54 14.65 -1.16
N LYS A 156 -5.34 15.11 -0.18
CA LYS A 156 -4.86 15.57 1.12
C LYS A 156 -4.10 14.46 1.85
N TYR A 157 -4.68 13.27 1.95
CA TYR A 157 -4.10 12.17 2.72
C TYR A 157 -2.96 11.46 1.98
N THR A 158 -2.97 11.39 0.65
CA THR A 158 -1.80 10.95 -0.13
C THR A 158 -0.61 11.90 0.06
N ARG A 159 -0.86 13.22 0.05
CA ARG A 159 0.19 14.22 0.35
C ARG A 159 0.73 14.06 1.76
N GLN A 160 -0.15 13.94 2.77
CA GLN A 160 0.24 13.72 4.15
C GLN A 160 1.06 12.43 4.29
N ALA A 161 0.57 11.33 3.72
CA ALA A 161 1.24 10.04 3.79
C ALA A 161 2.68 10.09 3.27
N TRP A 162 2.90 10.71 2.12
CA TRP A 162 4.24 10.85 1.57
C TRP A 162 5.14 11.74 2.45
N LEU A 163 4.61 12.83 3.01
CA LEU A 163 5.34 13.70 3.94
C LEU A 163 5.64 13.03 5.29
N ASP A 164 4.86 12.01 5.68
CA ASP A 164 5.11 11.21 6.88
C ASP A 164 6.09 10.05 6.63
N GLY A 165 6.56 9.90 5.38
CA GLY A 165 7.56 8.92 4.97
C GLY A 165 6.98 7.58 4.53
N HIS A 166 5.67 7.51 4.28
CA HIS A 166 5.01 6.34 3.70
C HIS A 166 5.23 6.25 2.19
N GLU A 167 5.14 5.04 1.65
CA GLU A 167 5.32 4.82 0.21
C GLU A 167 4.00 4.97 -0.55
N ILE A 168 4.06 5.55 -1.75
CA ILE A 168 2.94 5.58 -2.71
C ILE A 168 3.26 4.64 -3.89
N GLY A 169 2.71 3.44 -3.87
CA GLY A 169 2.75 2.51 -4.99
C GLY A 169 1.53 2.66 -5.91
N THR A 170 1.30 1.67 -6.78
CA THR A 170 0.09 1.63 -7.61
C THR A 170 -0.77 0.40 -7.36
N HIS A 171 -2.09 0.61 -7.36
CA HIS A 171 -3.10 -0.44 -7.55
C HIS A 171 -3.84 -0.26 -8.88
N PHE A 172 -3.13 0.30 -9.87
CA PHE A 172 -3.58 0.46 -11.24
C PHE A 172 -4.90 1.24 -11.32
N ASN A 173 -5.82 0.90 -12.23
CA ASN A 173 -7.07 1.65 -12.43
C ASN A 173 -8.31 0.79 -12.17
N GLY A 174 -8.85 0.15 -13.20
CA GLY A 174 -10.25 -0.31 -13.23
C GLY A 174 -10.57 -1.60 -12.47
N HIS A 175 -9.57 -2.27 -11.90
CA HIS A 175 -9.72 -3.42 -10.99
C HIS A 175 -10.53 -4.63 -11.55
N PHE A 176 -10.34 -4.98 -12.82
CA PHE A 176 -11.12 -6.05 -13.46
C PHE A 176 -10.64 -7.46 -13.07
N CYS A 177 -11.41 -8.18 -12.26
CA CYS A 177 -10.98 -9.50 -11.77
C CYS A 177 -11.54 -10.69 -12.54
N ALA A 178 -12.58 -10.51 -13.35
CA ALA A 178 -13.27 -11.60 -14.04
C ALA A 178 -13.68 -11.25 -15.47
N GLY A 179 -14.09 -12.27 -16.23
CA GLY A 179 -14.49 -12.12 -17.63
C GLY A 179 -13.32 -11.91 -18.58
N SER A 180 -13.63 -11.70 -19.87
CA SER A 180 -12.61 -11.50 -20.92
C SER A 180 -11.75 -10.25 -20.68
N GLY A 181 -12.31 -9.24 -20.00
CA GLY A 181 -11.62 -8.01 -19.64
C GLY A 181 -10.72 -8.11 -18.40
N SER A 182 -10.68 -9.25 -17.71
CA SER A 182 -9.89 -9.43 -16.49
C SER A 182 -8.40 -9.14 -16.70
N VAL A 183 -7.76 -8.56 -15.68
CA VAL A 183 -6.31 -8.32 -15.62
C VAL A 183 -5.49 -9.61 -15.78
N ALA A 184 -6.09 -10.78 -15.50
CA ALA A 184 -5.48 -12.09 -15.76
C ALA A 184 -5.13 -12.31 -17.25
N ASN A 185 -5.85 -11.65 -18.16
CA ASN A 185 -5.71 -11.84 -19.60
C ASN A 185 -4.89 -10.73 -20.28
N TRP A 186 -4.37 -9.77 -19.52
CA TRP A 186 -3.68 -8.62 -20.09
C TRP A 186 -2.28 -8.99 -20.55
N THR A 187 -1.91 -8.50 -21.73
CA THR A 187 -0.55 -8.62 -22.28
C THR A 187 0.40 -7.60 -21.62
N PRO A 188 1.74 -7.76 -21.73
CA PRO A 188 2.69 -6.76 -21.24
C PRO A 188 2.44 -5.33 -21.77
N ALA A 189 2.06 -5.20 -23.04
CA ALA A 189 1.73 -3.91 -23.64
C ALA A 189 0.45 -3.29 -23.04
N GLN A 190 -0.52 -4.11 -22.65
CA GLN A 190 -1.72 -3.66 -21.97
C GLN A 190 -1.43 -3.24 -20.53
N TRP A 191 -0.55 -3.96 -19.82
CA TRP A 191 -0.03 -3.51 -18.53
C TRP A 191 0.72 -2.18 -18.63
N TYR A 192 1.54 -1.99 -19.67
CA TYR A 192 2.21 -0.71 -19.90
C TYR A 192 1.19 0.42 -20.06
N SER A 193 0.17 0.22 -20.90
CA SER A 193 -0.91 1.19 -21.09
C SER A 193 -1.67 1.50 -19.79
N GLU A 194 -1.94 0.49 -18.96
CA GLU A 194 -2.61 0.70 -17.67
C GLU A 194 -1.75 1.55 -16.71
N ILE A 195 -0.45 1.24 -16.61
CA ILE A 195 0.49 1.97 -15.74
C ILE A 195 0.62 3.42 -16.18
N GLU A 196 0.76 3.65 -17.50
CA GLU A 196 0.81 4.99 -18.08
C GLU A 196 -0.44 5.79 -17.76
N GLN A 197 -1.63 5.19 -17.87
CA GLN A 197 -2.89 5.86 -17.54
C GLN A 197 -3.00 6.16 -16.04
N ALA A 198 -2.61 5.24 -15.16
CA ALA A 198 -2.60 5.47 -13.72
C ALA A 198 -1.65 6.61 -13.34
N SER A 199 -0.43 6.60 -13.89
CA SER A 199 0.56 7.65 -13.71
C SER A 199 0.06 8.99 -14.24
N LEU A 200 -0.57 9.00 -15.41
CA LEU A 200 -1.14 10.19 -16.02
C LEU A 200 -2.18 10.84 -15.11
N PHE A 201 -3.15 10.08 -14.57
CA PHE A 201 -4.19 10.65 -13.71
C PHE A 201 -3.63 11.27 -12.42
N ILE A 202 -2.59 10.67 -11.84
CA ILE A 202 -1.88 11.24 -10.68
C ILE A 202 -1.11 12.51 -11.07
N LYS A 203 -0.48 12.53 -12.25
CA LYS A 203 0.33 13.65 -12.75
C LYS A 203 -0.49 14.78 -13.37
N THR A 204 -1.81 14.61 -13.55
CA THR A 204 -2.68 15.62 -14.18
C THR A 204 -4.03 15.84 -13.49
N TRP A 205 -4.15 15.53 -12.19
CA TRP A 205 -5.41 15.72 -11.46
C TRP A 205 -5.89 17.18 -11.49
N ARG A 206 -4.99 18.18 -11.54
CA ARG A 206 -5.38 19.60 -11.67
C ARG A 206 -6.08 19.87 -12.98
N THR A 207 -5.52 19.41 -14.10
CA THR A 207 -6.15 19.55 -15.41
C THR A 207 -7.50 18.82 -15.45
N ASN A 208 -7.59 17.64 -14.84
CA ASN A 208 -8.80 16.83 -14.86
C ASN A 208 -9.93 17.42 -13.98
N THR A 209 -9.57 18.02 -12.84
CA THR A 209 -10.51 18.60 -11.86
C THR A 209 -10.82 20.09 -12.08
N GLY A 210 -9.90 20.84 -12.69
CA GLY A 210 -9.94 22.31 -12.72
C GLY A 210 -9.58 22.97 -11.38
N TRP A 211 -9.04 22.23 -10.41
CA TRP A 211 -8.70 22.78 -9.09
C TRP A 211 -7.28 23.32 -9.04
N HIS A 212 -7.15 24.61 -8.70
CA HIS A 212 -5.85 25.29 -8.61
C HIS A 212 -5.43 25.62 -7.18
N ASP A 213 -6.36 25.65 -6.23
CA ASP A 213 -6.10 26.08 -4.84
C ASP A 213 -5.60 24.96 -3.90
N GLN A 214 -5.60 23.70 -4.36
CA GLN A 214 -5.06 22.59 -3.59
C GLN A 214 -3.53 22.55 -3.72
N ASP A 215 -2.82 22.04 -2.72
CA ASP A 215 -1.37 21.83 -2.82
C ASP A 215 -1.04 20.70 -3.82
N PRO A 216 0.12 20.75 -4.52
CA PRO A 216 0.58 19.63 -5.34
C PRO A 216 0.90 18.40 -4.48
N LEU A 217 0.85 17.21 -5.08
CA LEU A 217 1.49 16.04 -4.48
C LEU A 217 3.01 16.27 -4.43
N PRO A 218 3.68 16.07 -3.27
CA PRO A 218 5.06 16.51 -3.04
C PRO A 218 6.14 15.58 -3.64
N PHE A 219 5.80 14.80 -4.66
CA PHE A 219 6.70 13.83 -5.26
C PHE A 219 6.62 13.82 -6.79
N ASP A 220 7.73 13.42 -7.40
CA ASP A 220 7.78 13.05 -8.82
C ASP A 220 7.35 11.59 -8.95
N TYR A 221 6.16 11.32 -9.50
CA TYR A 221 5.61 9.97 -9.50
C TYR A 221 6.42 9.00 -10.37
N ASP A 222 7.15 9.50 -11.38
CA ASP A 222 8.07 8.67 -12.19
C ASP A 222 9.26 8.15 -11.37
N LYS A 223 9.50 8.70 -10.17
CA LYS A 223 10.54 8.25 -9.23
C LYS A 223 9.96 7.58 -7.98
N GLU A 224 8.78 8.03 -7.56
CA GLU A 224 8.07 7.47 -6.42
C GLU A 224 7.51 6.06 -6.74
N LEU A 225 7.09 5.81 -7.97
CA LEU A 225 6.54 4.53 -8.37
C LEU A 225 7.65 3.50 -8.61
N ILE A 226 7.88 2.60 -7.65
CA ILE A 226 8.85 1.49 -7.77
C ILE A 226 8.24 0.09 -7.60
N GLY A 227 6.91 0.02 -7.46
CA GLY A 227 6.20 -1.23 -7.25
C GLY A 227 4.70 -1.05 -7.13
N GLY A 228 3.99 -2.17 -7.15
CA GLY A 228 2.54 -2.21 -7.14
C GLY A 228 1.99 -3.57 -6.70
N ARG A 229 0.67 -3.64 -6.64
CA ARG A 229 -0.07 -4.90 -6.47
C ARG A 229 -1.19 -4.94 -7.49
N THR A 230 -1.28 -6.01 -8.29
CA THR A 230 -2.34 -6.16 -9.29
C THR A 230 -3.69 -6.38 -8.62
N PRO A 231 -4.79 -5.89 -9.23
CA PRO A 231 -6.13 -6.25 -8.83
C PRO A 231 -6.32 -7.75 -8.70
N CYS A 232 -6.89 -8.18 -7.56
CA CYS A 232 -7.15 -9.59 -7.24
C CYS A 232 -5.94 -10.54 -7.33
N LEU A 233 -4.70 -10.03 -7.32
CA LEU A 233 -3.46 -10.83 -7.41
C LEU A 233 -3.36 -11.64 -8.72
N LEU A 234 -3.81 -11.06 -9.84
CA LEU A 234 -3.89 -11.70 -11.14
C LEU A 234 -2.98 -11.01 -12.17
N GLY A 235 -2.47 -11.79 -13.13
CA GLY A 235 -1.76 -11.27 -14.31
C GLY A 235 -0.28 -10.93 -14.10
N GLN A 236 0.32 -11.32 -12.96
CA GLN A 236 1.72 -11.03 -12.61
C GLN A 236 2.71 -11.40 -13.73
N ASP A 237 2.57 -12.57 -14.34
CA ASP A 237 3.51 -13.07 -15.37
C ASP A 237 3.66 -12.12 -16.56
N ASN A 238 2.58 -11.46 -16.95
CA ASN A 238 2.57 -10.46 -18.02
C ASN A 238 2.90 -9.06 -17.52
N LEU A 239 2.74 -8.77 -16.22
CA LEU A 239 3.14 -7.50 -15.63
C LEU A 239 4.66 -7.38 -15.49
N LEU A 240 5.33 -8.43 -14.99
CA LEU A 240 6.75 -8.38 -14.60
C LEU A 240 7.70 -7.89 -15.72
N PRO A 241 7.55 -8.30 -17.00
CA PRO A 241 8.39 -7.76 -18.07
C PRO A 241 8.29 -6.24 -18.18
N THR A 242 7.08 -5.70 -18.11
CA THR A 242 6.79 -4.26 -18.17
C THR A 242 7.31 -3.54 -16.93
N ALA A 243 7.04 -4.09 -15.74
CA ALA A 243 7.52 -3.51 -14.48
C ALA A 243 9.06 -3.42 -14.45
N ARG A 244 9.75 -4.46 -14.95
CA ARG A 244 11.22 -4.44 -15.09
C ARG A 244 11.68 -3.33 -16.04
N GLU A 245 11.04 -3.18 -17.20
CA GLU A 245 11.38 -2.15 -18.19
C GLU A 245 11.22 -0.74 -17.61
N LEU A 246 10.20 -0.54 -16.78
CA LEU A 246 9.94 0.71 -16.06
C LEU A 246 10.86 0.92 -14.84
N GLY A 247 11.78 -0.01 -14.55
CA GLY A 247 12.72 0.12 -13.45
C GLY A 247 12.12 -0.11 -12.06
N TRP A 248 10.98 -0.79 -11.97
CA TRP A 248 10.41 -1.18 -10.68
C TRP A 248 11.34 -2.15 -9.95
N ARG A 249 11.26 -2.12 -8.62
CA ARG A 249 12.11 -2.90 -7.72
C ARG A 249 11.40 -4.10 -7.13
N TYR A 250 10.07 -4.05 -7.03
CA TYR A 250 9.28 -5.14 -6.50
C TYR A 250 7.90 -5.22 -7.15
N ASP A 251 7.29 -6.38 -6.98
CA ASP A 251 5.88 -6.63 -7.20
C ASP A 251 5.30 -7.36 -5.99
N ALA A 252 4.08 -6.98 -5.59
CA ALA A 252 3.40 -7.56 -4.43
C ALA A 252 2.14 -8.36 -4.82
N SER A 253 2.14 -8.91 -6.05
CA SER A 253 0.96 -9.45 -6.74
C SER A 253 0.93 -10.98 -6.85
N SER A 254 2.01 -11.66 -6.46
CA SER A 254 2.07 -13.12 -6.57
C SER A 254 0.90 -13.78 -5.81
N PRO A 255 0.20 -14.76 -6.43
CA PRO A 255 -1.05 -15.29 -5.93
C PRO A 255 -0.81 -16.23 -4.75
N GLY A 256 -0.70 -15.66 -3.55
CA GLY A 256 -0.49 -16.40 -2.32
C GLY A 256 0.94 -16.89 -2.16
N GLY A 257 1.60 -16.37 -1.14
CA GLY A 257 2.93 -16.76 -0.71
C GLY A 257 2.91 -17.59 0.57
N VAL A 258 4.06 -18.16 0.89
CA VAL A 258 4.34 -18.74 2.20
C VAL A 258 5.18 -17.77 3.01
N GLN A 259 5.15 -17.85 4.34
CA GLN A 259 5.99 -17.02 5.22
C GLN A 259 7.47 -17.44 5.19
N ARG A 260 8.13 -17.18 4.06
CA ARG A 260 9.57 -17.33 3.83
C ARG A 260 10.18 -16.02 3.34
N TRP A 261 11.50 -15.92 3.39
CA TRP A 261 12.22 -14.77 2.83
C TRP A 261 12.03 -14.69 1.31
N PRO A 262 11.90 -13.47 0.74
CA PRO A 262 11.58 -13.29 -0.67
C PRO A 262 12.78 -13.54 -1.58
N GLU A 263 12.48 -13.90 -2.82
CA GLU A 263 13.44 -13.99 -3.92
C GLU A 263 13.10 -13.00 -5.04
N LYS A 264 13.95 -12.92 -6.07
CA LYS A 264 13.66 -12.12 -7.25
C LYS A 264 12.99 -12.97 -8.33
N ARG A 265 11.86 -12.47 -8.86
CA ARG A 265 11.19 -13.03 -10.03
C ARG A 265 11.33 -12.06 -11.20
N GLN A 266 11.92 -12.53 -12.30
CA GLN A 266 12.26 -11.71 -13.47
C GLN A 266 13.03 -10.41 -13.16
N GLY A 267 13.83 -10.39 -12.08
CA GLY A 267 14.65 -9.25 -11.67
C GLY A 267 14.01 -8.31 -10.65
N LEU A 268 12.73 -8.50 -10.31
CA LEU A 268 12.03 -7.75 -9.25
C LEU A 268 11.91 -8.59 -7.99
N TRP A 269 11.94 -7.98 -6.81
CA TRP A 269 11.58 -8.68 -5.57
C TRP A 269 10.11 -9.13 -5.61
N ASP A 270 9.87 -10.42 -5.40
CA ASP A 270 8.51 -10.99 -5.33
C ASP A 270 8.02 -10.98 -3.86
N LEU A 271 7.02 -10.15 -3.57
CA LEU A 271 6.56 -9.85 -2.21
C LEU A 271 5.06 -10.20 -2.02
N PRO A 272 4.66 -11.47 -2.22
CA PRO A 272 3.27 -11.90 -2.13
C PRO A 272 2.71 -11.73 -0.72
N LEU A 273 1.41 -11.47 -0.60
CA LEU A 273 0.70 -11.73 0.66
C LEU A 273 0.87 -13.19 1.07
N GLN A 274 1.00 -13.45 2.37
CA GLN A 274 1.40 -14.77 2.85
C GLN A 274 0.21 -15.48 3.49
N ALA A 275 0.12 -16.79 3.29
CA ALA A 275 -0.81 -17.63 4.03
C ALA A 275 -0.42 -17.61 5.53
N ILE A 276 -1.40 -17.41 6.40
CA ILE A 276 -1.27 -17.35 7.86
C ILE A 276 -2.27 -18.29 8.53
N PRO A 277 -1.97 -18.79 9.74
CA PRO A 277 -2.89 -19.64 10.48
C PRO A 277 -4.27 -18.98 10.63
N PHE A 278 -5.33 -19.75 10.41
CA PHE A 278 -6.70 -19.27 10.54
C PHE A 278 -7.43 -20.07 11.64
N PRO A 279 -7.46 -19.56 12.89
CA PRO A 279 -7.97 -20.31 14.04
C PRO A 279 -9.38 -20.86 13.82
N GLY A 280 -9.60 -22.13 14.17
CA GLY A 280 -10.87 -22.82 13.91
C GLY A 280 -10.99 -23.45 12.52
N HIS A 281 -9.95 -23.34 11.67
CA HIS A 281 -9.90 -23.96 10.35
C HIS A 281 -8.65 -24.85 10.19
N THR A 282 -8.71 -25.79 9.25
CA THR A 282 -7.60 -26.68 8.90
C THR A 282 -6.70 -26.12 7.79
N PHE A 283 -7.05 -24.95 7.25
CA PHE A 283 -6.33 -24.26 6.19
C PHE A 283 -5.82 -22.91 6.66
N GLU A 284 -4.88 -22.35 5.90
CA GLU A 284 -4.34 -21.01 6.13
C GLU A 284 -5.03 -19.98 5.25
N VAL A 285 -5.30 -18.80 5.82
CA VAL A 285 -5.92 -17.68 5.10
C VAL A 285 -4.82 -16.75 4.62
N LEU A 286 -5.01 -16.09 3.48
CA LEU A 286 -4.10 -15.04 3.05
C LEU A 286 -4.15 -13.87 4.03
N SER A 287 -3.01 -13.23 4.30
CA SER A 287 -2.85 -12.10 5.24
C SER A 287 -3.48 -10.79 4.74
N MET A 288 -4.76 -10.85 4.38
CA MET A 288 -5.55 -9.73 3.89
C MET A 288 -6.98 -9.77 4.40
N ASP A 289 -7.51 -8.59 4.72
CA ASP A 289 -8.86 -8.39 5.23
C ASP A 289 -9.96 -9.04 4.35
N TYR A 290 -9.88 -8.85 3.03
CA TYR A 290 -10.80 -9.44 2.07
C TYR A 290 -10.80 -10.97 2.14
N ASN A 291 -9.63 -11.61 2.26
CA ASN A 291 -9.53 -13.06 2.31
C ASN A 291 -10.10 -13.63 3.62
N ILE A 292 -9.92 -12.93 4.74
CA ILE A 292 -10.56 -13.30 6.01
C ILE A 292 -12.09 -13.13 5.88
N LEU A 293 -12.57 -12.00 5.35
CA LEU A 293 -13.98 -11.77 5.07
C LEU A 293 -14.58 -12.87 4.20
N ALA A 294 -13.95 -13.16 3.06
CA ALA A 294 -14.42 -14.14 2.09
C ALA A 294 -14.68 -15.50 2.76
N ASN A 295 -13.81 -15.91 3.69
CA ASN A 295 -13.92 -17.18 4.40
C ASN A 295 -14.91 -17.14 5.58
N GLN A 296 -15.08 -15.99 6.25
CA GLN A 296 -16.01 -15.85 7.38
C GLN A 296 -17.46 -15.65 6.94
N SER A 297 -17.69 -14.75 5.97
CA SER A 297 -19.02 -14.28 5.58
C SER A 297 -19.43 -14.71 4.17
N LYS A 298 -18.65 -15.59 3.51
CA LYS A 298 -18.87 -16.05 2.12
C LYS A 298 -18.95 -14.88 1.13
N ASN A 299 -18.05 -13.92 1.27
CA ASN A 299 -17.98 -12.67 0.48
C ASN A 299 -19.10 -11.66 0.76
N SER A 300 -19.90 -11.84 1.82
CA SER A 300 -20.86 -10.82 2.23
C SER A 300 -20.15 -9.69 2.97
N THR A 301 -20.33 -8.46 2.52
CA THR A 301 -19.85 -7.24 3.22
C THR A 301 -20.83 -6.75 4.30
N ARG A 302 -21.99 -7.40 4.41
CA ARG A 302 -23.05 -7.11 5.39
C ARG A 302 -23.62 -8.42 5.95
N GLY A 303 -22.73 -9.27 6.47
CA GLY A 303 -23.12 -10.50 7.15
C GLY A 303 -23.96 -10.23 8.41
N PRO A 304 -24.63 -11.26 8.98
CA PRO A 304 -25.41 -11.08 10.20
C PRO A 304 -24.54 -10.60 11.37
N SER A 305 -24.92 -9.48 11.99
CA SER A 305 -24.08 -8.75 12.96
C SER A 305 -23.79 -9.50 14.26
N TYR A 306 -24.60 -10.50 14.61
CA TYR A 306 -24.33 -11.37 15.77
C TYR A 306 -23.02 -12.17 15.63
N ASN A 307 -22.45 -12.30 14.42
CA ASN A 307 -21.16 -12.95 14.20
C ASN A 307 -19.95 -12.01 14.39
N TYR A 308 -20.17 -10.69 14.35
CA TYR A 308 -19.09 -9.71 14.20
C TYR A 308 -18.03 -9.78 15.29
N ALA A 309 -18.43 -9.99 16.55
CA ALA A 309 -17.48 -10.11 17.66
C ALA A 309 -16.52 -11.31 17.48
N GLY A 310 -17.06 -12.47 17.10
CA GLY A 310 -16.26 -13.67 16.86
C GLY A 310 -15.38 -13.55 15.61
N TRP A 311 -15.92 -12.97 14.53
CA TRP A 311 -15.16 -12.72 13.30
C TRP A 311 -14.02 -11.74 13.49
N ARG A 312 -14.24 -10.65 14.24
CA ARG A 312 -13.19 -9.71 14.62
C ARG A 312 -12.08 -10.40 15.41
N GLN A 313 -12.45 -11.18 16.43
CA GLN A 313 -11.48 -11.89 17.26
C GLN A 313 -10.65 -12.88 16.45
N GLN A 314 -11.28 -13.69 15.59
CA GLN A 314 -10.58 -14.63 14.71
C GLN A 314 -9.63 -13.92 13.75
N ALA A 315 -10.01 -12.74 13.23
CA ALA A 315 -9.14 -11.93 12.37
C ALA A 315 -7.89 -11.42 13.11
N ILE A 316 -8.07 -10.89 14.34
CA ILE A 316 -6.97 -10.49 15.23
C ILE A 316 -6.01 -11.67 15.46
N GLU A 317 -6.56 -12.80 15.88
CA GLU A 317 -5.78 -14.00 16.19
C GLU A 317 -5.04 -14.54 14.97
N SER A 318 -5.61 -14.43 13.77
CA SER A 318 -4.95 -14.83 12.53
C SER A 318 -3.71 -13.99 12.28
N TYR A 319 -3.84 -12.66 12.32
CA TYR A 319 -2.71 -11.74 12.12
C TYR A 319 -1.61 -11.96 13.16
N LEU A 320 -1.98 -12.08 14.44
CA LEU A 320 -1.03 -12.32 15.51
C LEU A 320 -0.36 -13.69 15.42
N ALA A 321 -1.07 -14.73 14.99
CA ALA A 321 -0.50 -16.05 14.77
C ALA A 321 0.50 -16.05 13.61
N GLY A 322 0.18 -15.37 12.50
CA GLY A 322 1.09 -15.15 11.38
C GLY A 322 2.35 -14.41 11.81
N PHE A 323 2.21 -13.31 12.55
CA PHE A 323 3.33 -12.58 13.11
C PHE A 323 4.18 -13.45 14.05
N LYS A 324 3.55 -14.12 15.03
CA LYS A 324 4.23 -14.95 16.03
C LYS A 324 5.03 -16.07 15.38
N ARG A 325 4.46 -16.73 14.37
CA ARG A 325 5.15 -17.79 13.62
C ARG A 325 6.47 -17.28 13.06
N ALA A 326 6.48 -16.19 12.31
CA ALA A 326 7.72 -15.63 11.75
C ALA A 326 8.67 -15.11 12.84
N TYR A 327 8.14 -14.36 13.80
CA TYR A 327 8.90 -13.66 14.84
C TYR A 327 9.70 -14.60 15.75
N GLU A 328 9.12 -15.75 16.09
CA GLU A 328 9.73 -16.76 16.97
C GLU A 328 10.59 -17.78 16.22
N THR A 329 10.60 -17.75 14.88
CA THR A 329 11.24 -18.79 14.05
C THR A 329 12.17 -18.18 12.98
N ASN A 330 11.78 -18.21 11.71
CA ASN A 330 12.60 -17.93 10.54
C ASN A 330 12.78 -16.43 10.23
N ARG A 331 12.12 -15.54 10.99
CA ARG A 331 12.14 -14.08 10.79
C ARG A 331 11.76 -13.62 9.38
N ALA A 332 11.01 -14.45 8.64
CA ALA A 332 10.48 -14.04 7.34
C ALA A 332 9.69 -12.72 7.50
N PRO A 333 9.77 -11.79 6.54
CA PRO A 333 8.98 -10.56 6.61
C PRO A 333 7.49 -10.91 6.63
N PHE A 334 6.70 -10.16 7.39
CA PHE A 334 5.26 -10.36 7.50
C PHE A 334 4.50 -9.26 6.74
N PHE A 335 3.82 -9.64 5.67
CA PHE A 335 3.07 -8.70 4.83
C PHE A 335 1.57 -8.75 5.14
N VAL A 336 0.95 -7.60 5.35
CA VAL A 336 -0.49 -7.47 5.60
C VAL A 336 -1.11 -6.51 4.58
N GLY A 337 -2.09 -6.99 3.82
CA GLY A 337 -2.84 -6.22 2.84
C GLY A 337 -4.22 -5.84 3.35
N ASN A 338 -4.68 -4.63 3.06
CA ASN A 338 -5.95 -4.12 3.56
C ASN A 338 -6.62 -3.21 2.53
N HIS A 339 -7.91 -2.94 2.76
CA HIS A 339 -8.69 -1.98 2.00
C HIS A 339 -9.30 -0.97 2.97
N PHE A 340 -9.48 0.29 2.55
CA PHE A 340 -10.19 1.29 3.35
C PHE A 340 -11.71 1.06 3.31
N GLU A 341 -12.12 -0.02 3.95
CA GLU A 341 -13.47 -0.57 3.86
C GLU A 341 -14.04 -0.89 5.25
N ASP A 342 -15.34 -0.61 5.43
CA ASP A 342 -16.10 -0.86 6.66
C ASP A 342 -16.87 -2.19 6.61
N TRP A 343 -16.39 -3.14 5.80
CA TRP A 343 -17.07 -4.41 5.59
C TRP A 343 -17.37 -5.12 6.92
N ASN A 344 -18.56 -5.69 7.00
CA ASN A 344 -19.11 -6.34 8.20
C ASN A 344 -19.02 -5.43 9.44
N GLY A 345 -19.29 -4.13 9.28
CA GLY A 345 -19.29 -3.17 10.39
C GLY A 345 -17.90 -2.73 10.84
N GLY A 346 -16.91 -2.76 9.95
CA GLY A 346 -15.55 -2.29 10.21
C GLY A 346 -14.67 -3.24 11.04
N ILE A 347 -15.14 -4.48 11.26
CA ILE A 347 -14.43 -5.44 12.12
C ILE A 347 -13.00 -5.75 11.66
N TYR A 348 -12.73 -5.70 10.36
CA TYR A 348 -11.40 -5.99 9.82
C TYR A 348 -10.42 -4.83 10.07
N MET A 349 -10.90 -3.58 10.03
CA MET A 349 -10.11 -2.41 10.38
C MET A 349 -9.78 -2.38 11.87
N ASP A 350 -10.74 -2.71 12.72
CA ASP A 350 -10.48 -2.88 14.16
C ASP A 350 -9.48 -4.01 14.43
N ALA A 351 -9.57 -5.10 13.68
CA ALA A 351 -8.69 -6.24 13.84
C ALA A 351 -7.24 -5.93 13.46
N VAL A 352 -7.02 -5.29 12.30
CA VAL A 352 -5.68 -4.92 11.85
C VAL A 352 -5.07 -3.82 12.72
N GLU A 353 -5.87 -2.86 13.19
CA GLU A 353 -5.40 -1.87 14.17
C GLU A 353 -4.94 -2.52 15.48
N THR A 354 -5.71 -3.46 16.01
CA THR A 354 -5.35 -4.21 17.23
C THR A 354 -4.06 -4.98 17.02
N ALA A 355 -3.95 -5.72 15.91
CA ALA A 355 -2.74 -6.46 15.57
C ALA A 355 -1.51 -5.54 15.45
N LEU A 356 -1.64 -4.38 14.78
CA LEU A 356 -0.56 -3.40 14.65
C LEU A 356 -0.08 -2.92 16.02
N LYS A 357 -1.00 -2.53 16.92
CA LYS A 357 -0.68 -2.06 18.28
C LYS A 357 0.12 -3.10 19.06
N GLU A 358 -0.28 -4.37 18.99
CA GLU A 358 0.40 -5.46 19.69
C GLU A 358 1.77 -5.79 19.11
N ILE A 359 1.92 -5.71 17.79
CA ILE A 359 3.15 -5.96 17.06
C ILE A 359 4.18 -4.85 17.30
N ALA A 360 3.74 -3.58 17.27
CA ALA A 360 4.59 -2.40 17.42
C ALA A 360 5.39 -2.40 18.73
N GLY A 361 4.86 -3.00 19.80
CA GLY A 361 5.51 -3.07 21.11
C GLY A 361 6.57 -4.17 21.24
N LYS A 362 6.82 -4.98 20.21
CA LYS A 362 7.77 -6.10 20.28
C LYS A 362 9.19 -5.66 19.92
N LYS A 363 10.16 -6.27 20.60
CA LYS A 363 11.59 -6.00 20.39
C LYS A 363 12.00 -6.38 18.95
N ASP A 364 12.90 -5.59 18.36
CA ASP A 364 13.50 -5.86 17.05
C ASP A 364 12.47 -5.93 15.88
N VAL A 365 11.25 -5.43 16.08
CA VAL A 365 10.25 -5.24 15.02
C VAL A 365 10.51 -3.94 14.27
N ARG A 366 10.37 -3.99 12.94
CA ARG A 366 10.44 -2.84 12.05
C ARG A 366 9.15 -2.76 11.23
N LEU A 367 8.34 -1.74 11.52
CA LEU A 367 7.11 -1.42 10.80
C LEU A 367 7.44 -0.49 9.61
N VAL A 368 7.65 -1.07 8.43
CA VAL A 368 8.24 -0.37 7.28
C VAL A 368 7.38 -0.48 6.03
N SER A 369 7.59 0.42 5.06
CA SER A 369 7.01 0.29 3.72
C SER A 369 7.73 -0.78 2.90
N PHE A 370 7.17 -1.14 1.74
CA PHE A 370 7.82 -2.07 0.82
C PHE A 370 9.13 -1.50 0.28
N ARG A 371 9.19 -0.22 -0.10
CA ARG A 371 10.39 0.53 -0.48
C ARG A 371 11.51 0.37 0.54
N GLN A 372 11.20 0.64 1.81
CA GLN A 372 12.18 0.58 2.89
C GLN A 372 12.64 -0.86 3.14
N PHE A 373 11.74 -1.83 2.96
CA PHE A 373 12.09 -3.24 3.05
C PHE A 373 13.01 -3.68 1.90
N VAL A 374 12.74 -3.28 0.65
CA VAL A 374 13.61 -3.62 -0.49
C VAL A 374 14.94 -2.86 -0.46
N ASP A 375 14.98 -1.65 0.09
CA ASP A 375 16.23 -0.97 0.42
C ASP A 375 17.07 -1.81 1.38
N TRP A 376 16.44 -2.42 2.39
CA TRP A 376 17.16 -3.30 3.31
C TRP A 376 17.64 -4.57 2.63
N LEU A 377 16.81 -5.21 1.80
CA LEU A 377 17.19 -6.41 1.05
C LEU A 377 18.37 -6.14 0.11
N ASP A 378 18.35 -5.04 -0.64
CA ASP A 378 19.40 -4.70 -1.60
C ASP A 378 20.73 -4.32 -0.89
N ALA A 379 20.71 -3.98 0.40
CA ALA A 379 21.91 -3.75 1.20
C ALA A 379 22.54 -5.03 1.77
N GLN A 380 21.87 -6.19 1.70
CA GLN A 380 22.40 -7.43 2.28
C GLN A 380 23.37 -8.15 1.35
N ASP A 381 24.27 -8.95 1.94
CA ASP A 381 25.06 -9.92 1.21
C ASP A 381 24.13 -10.99 0.59
N PRO A 382 24.24 -11.30 -0.71
CA PRO A 382 23.43 -12.34 -1.35
C PRO A 382 23.48 -13.70 -0.65
N ASN A 383 24.63 -14.10 -0.09
CA ASN A 383 24.78 -15.35 0.65
C ASN A 383 23.97 -15.36 1.95
N VAL A 384 23.85 -14.20 2.62
CA VAL A 384 22.98 -14.05 3.79
C VAL A 384 21.52 -14.22 3.38
N LEU A 385 21.10 -13.61 2.27
CA LEU A 385 19.74 -13.77 1.76
C LEU A 385 19.44 -15.20 1.32
N ASP A 386 20.39 -15.87 0.65
CA ASP A 386 20.27 -17.29 0.27
C ASP A 386 20.10 -18.16 1.52
N ARG A 387 20.88 -17.89 2.56
CA ARG A 387 20.80 -18.60 3.84
C ARG A 387 19.44 -18.38 4.50
N LEU A 388 18.98 -17.14 4.60
CA LEU A 388 17.66 -16.81 5.15
C LEU A 388 16.52 -17.48 4.38
N ARG A 389 16.62 -17.53 3.04
CA ARG A 389 15.66 -18.21 2.17
C ARG A 389 15.62 -19.73 2.33
N SER A 390 16.69 -20.33 2.87
CA SER A 390 16.73 -21.78 3.10
C SER A 390 15.93 -22.24 4.32
N LEU A 391 15.43 -21.33 5.16
CA LEU A 391 14.53 -21.65 6.26
C LEU A 391 13.09 -21.82 5.76
N GLU A 392 12.49 -22.94 6.09
CA GLU A 392 11.09 -23.20 5.81
C GLU A 392 10.15 -22.42 6.74
N VAL A 393 8.85 -22.47 6.44
CA VAL A 393 7.80 -21.81 7.23
C VAL A 393 7.83 -22.32 8.67
N GLY A 394 8.03 -21.42 9.64
CA GLY A 394 8.06 -21.80 11.05
C GLY A 394 9.36 -22.50 11.47
N GLU A 395 10.38 -22.57 10.62
CA GLU A 395 11.64 -23.23 10.95
C GLU A 395 12.50 -22.36 11.88
N VAL A 396 12.89 -22.93 13.02
CA VAL A 396 13.85 -22.29 13.94
C VAL A 396 15.27 -22.58 13.44
N PRO A 397 16.13 -21.56 13.29
CA PRO A 397 17.50 -21.77 12.84
C PRO A 397 18.28 -22.67 13.82
N ALA A 398 18.78 -23.80 13.33
CA ALA A 398 19.51 -24.77 14.14
C ALA A 398 20.73 -24.13 14.83
N GLY A 399 20.77 -24.23 16.17
CA GLY A 399 21.83 -23.61 16.98
C GLY A 399 21.70 -22.09 17.17
N GLY A 400 20.57 -21.49 16.78
CA GLY A 400 20.27 -20.06 16.93
C GLY A 400 20.91 -19.18 15.85
N TRP A 401 20.45 -17.93 15.76
CA TRP A 401 20.88 -16.96 14.74
C TRP A 401 22.39 -16.72 14.70
N ALA A 402 23.02 -16.64 15.88
CA ALA A 402 24.47 -16.44 16.01
C ALA A 402 25.26 -17.50 15.25
N ARG A 403 24.89 -18.78 15.38
CA ARG A 403 25.55 -19.86 14.65
C ARG A 403 25.08 -19.94 13.20
N TYR A 404 23.78 -19.74 12.97
CA TYR A 404 23.18 -19.95 11.66
C TYR A 404 23.68 -18.98 10.59
N LEU A 405 23.99 -17.74 10.98
CA LEU A 405 24.46 -16.66 10.10
C LEU A 405 25.95 -16.29 10.28
N ALA A 406 26.71 -17.01 11.12
CA ALA A 406 28.13 -16.71 11.34
C ALA A 406 28.97 -16.78 10.04
N ASP A 407 28.75 -17.84 9.25
CA ASP A 407 29.58 -18.13 8.06
C ASP A 407 28.96 -17.62 6.76
N ALA A 408 27.73 -17.09 6.81
CA ALA A 408 27.04 -16.60 5.62
C ALA A 408 27.67 -15.32 5.05
N VAL A 409 28.33 -14.52 5.89
CA VAL A 409 28.99 -13.26 5.51
C VAL A 409 30.42 -13.49 4.97
N THR A 410 31.03 -14.64 5.25
CA THR A 410 32.45 -14.93 4.90
C THR A 410 32.60 -15.88 3.71
N ALA A 411 31.51 -16.49 3.23
CA ALA A 411 31.54 -17.36 2.07
C ALA A 411 31.84 -16.57 0.78
N PRO A 412 32.77 -17.00 -0.09
CA PRO A 412 32.92 -16.39 -1.40
C PRO A 412 31.60 -16.49 -2.16
N THR A 413 31.09 -15.37 -2.69
CA THR A 413 29.89 -15.34 -3.54
C THR A 413 30.09 -16.28 -4.72
N GLY A 414 29.42 -17.43 -4.67
CA GLY A 414 29.50 -18.45 -5.72
C GLY A 414 28.91 -17.90 -7.01
N ALA A 415 29.67 -18.00 -8.10
CA ALA A 415 29.26 -17.64 -9.45
C ALA A 415 27.84 -18.14 -9.74
N ALA A 416 27.00 -17.22 -10.27
CA ALA A 416 25.65 -17.48 -10.71
C ALA A 416 25.55 -18.84 -11.42
N ARG A 417 24.75 -19.75 -10.86
CA ARG A 417 24.31 -20.94 -11.59
C ARG A 417 23.36 -20.48 -12.70
N GLY A 418 23.95 -20.11 -13.84
CA GLY A 418 23.25 -20.08 -15.11
C GLY A 418 22.83 -21.51 -15.46
N GLY A 419 21.56 -21.82 -15.28
CA GLY A 419 20.92 -23.04 -15.75
C GLY A 419 20.01 -22.70 -16.92
N THR A 420 20.28 -23.37 -18.04
CA THR A 420 19.64 -23.35 -19.36
C THR A 420 18.12 -23.40 -19.37
#